data_AF-A0A927CQT9-F1
#
_entry.id   AF-A0A927CQT9-F1
#
_cell.length_a   1.000
_cell.length_b   1.000
_cell.length_c   1.000
_cell.angle_alpha   90.00
_cell.angle_beta   90.00
_cell.angle_gamma   90.00
#
_symmetry.space_group_name_H-M   'P 1'
#
loop_
_entity.id
_entity.type
_entity.pdbx_description
1 polymer ?
#
loop_
_entity_poly.entity_id
_entity_poly.type
_entity_poly.pdbx_seq_one_letter_code
_entity_poly.pdbx_strand_id
1 'polypeptide(L)'
;MLRSREAIVALFTAAIPFSLINFSAYLKGGMPDPVQVAGSLAYMAMWFTAALYFGLRGIRFLRGLTIYWGLGGLLTIAAFIADKLAIALPIYFIFAGPLYGIRIFLNVRPDAKFVLIGIAIVYTASCIGYLIGIERSRRINGC
;
A
#
# COMPACT_ATOMS: atom_id res chain seq x y z
N MET A 1 -0.77 -6.71 -24.28
CA MET A 1 0.38 -6.60 -23.35
C MET A 1 0.35 -5.18 -22.80
N LEU A 2 -0.09 -4.98 -21.55
CA LEU A 2 -0.16 -3.63 -20.96
C LEU A 2 1.25 -3.03 -20.89
N ARG A 3 1.40 -1.77 -21.33
CA ARG A 3 2.65 -1.02 -21.17
C ARG A 3 2.87 -0.78 -19.67
N SER A 4 4.12 -0.65 -19.24
CA SER A 4 4.48 -0.49 -17.82
C SER A 4 3.72 0.65 -17.12
N ARG A 5 3.44 1.74 -17.84
CA ARG A 5 2.65 2.87 -17.34
C ARG A 5 1.18 2.51 -17.09
N GLU A 6 0.56 1.77 -18.00
CA GLU A 6 -0.86 1.38 -17.90
C GLU A 6 -1.06 0.43 -16.71
N ALA A 7 -0.13 -0.50 -16.49
CA ALA A 7 -0.17 -1.40 -15.34
C ALA A 7 -0.04 -0.65 -14.01
N ILE A 8 0.79 0.40 -13.95
CA ILE A 8 0.91 1.26 -12.76
C ILE A 8 -0.38 2.05 -12.51
N VAL A 9 -0.96 2.65 -13.55
CA VAL A 9 -2.24 3.37 -13.44
C VAL A 9 -3.33 2.42 -12.98
N ALA A 10 -3.45 1.23 -13.57
CA ALA A 10 -4.41 0.21 -13.18
C ALA A 10 -4.25 -0.21 -11.71
N LEU A 11 -3.01 -0.37 -11.23
CA LEU A 11 -2.73 -0.69 -9.83
C LEU A 11 -3.23 0.41 -8.87
N PHE A 12 -2.99 1.68 -9.20
CA PHE A 12 -3.48 2.80 -8.40
C PHE A 12 -5.00 2.93 -8.44
N THR A 13 -5.63 2.71 -9.59
CA THR A 13 -7.10 2.71 -9.70
C THR A 13 -7.70 1.54 -8.91
N ALA A 14 -7.07 0.36 -8.95
CA ALA A 14 -7.50 -0.82 -8.20
C ALA A 14 -7.37 -0.64 -6.67
N ALA A 15 -6.56 0.31 -6.20
CA ALA A 15 -6.47 0.67 -4.78
C ALA A 15 -7.74 1.38 -4.25
N ILE A 16 -8.45 2.12 -5.11
CA ILE A 16 -9.55 3.01 -4.71
C ILE A 16 -10.70 2.27 -4.02
N PRO A 17 -11.19 1.12 -4.52
CA PRO A 17 -12.25 0.37 -3.84
C PRO A 17 -11.87 -0.03 -2.40
N PHE A 18 -10.61 -0.41 -2.15
CA PHE A 18 -10.16 -0.78 -0.81
C PHE A 18 -10.16 0.42 0.14
N SER A 19 -9.80 1.61 -0.34
CA SER A 19 -9.96 2.85 0.41
C SER A 19 -11.43 3.12 0.72
N LEU A 20 -12.33 3.00 -0.26
CA LEU A 20 -13.76 3.26 -0.06
C LEU A 20 -14.40 2.33 0.98
N ILE A 21 -14.08 1.04 0.93
CA ILE A 21 -14.58 0.03 1.89
C ILE A 21 -14.15 0.39 3.31
N ASN A 22 -12.88 0.74 3.49
CA ASN A 22 -12.27 0.82 4.80
C ASN A 22 -12.28 2.23 5.43
N PHE A 23 -12.31 3.28 4.61
CA PHE A 23 -12.07 4.65 5.09
C PHE A 23 -13.21 5.19 5.96
N SER A 24 -14.45 4.77 5.69
CA SER A 24 -15.59 5.16 6.52
C SER A 24 -15.45 4.66 7.97
N ALA A 25 -14.91 3.46 8.14
CA ALA A 25 -14.64 2.87 9.45
C ALA A 25 -13.39 3.46 10.10
N TYR A 26 -12.36 3.77 9.31
CA TYR A 26 -11.18 4.51 9.74
C TYR A 26 -11.56 5.84 10.42
N LEU A 27 -12.42 6.64 9.78
CA LEU A 27 -12.86 7.93 10.33
C LEU A 27 -13.67 7.81 11.63
N LYS A 28 -14.43 6.72 11.78
CA LYS A 28 -15.21 6.45 12.99
C LYS A 28 -14.37 5.89 14.14
N GLY A 29 -13.17 5.38 13.86
CA GLY A 29 -12.26 4.80 14.85
C GLY A 29 -12.71 3.48 15.51
N GLY A 30 -13.88 2.95 15.13
CA GLY A 30 -14.43 1.69 15.65
C GLY A 30 -13.67 0.45 15.15
N MET A 31 -13.70 -0.68 15.86
CA MET A 31 -12.94 -1.87 15.43
C MET A 31 -13.29 -2.32 14.00
N PRO A 32 -12.30 -2.75 13.19
CA PRO A 32 -12.57 -3.24 11.85
C PRO A 32 -13.45 -4.50 11.86
N ASP A 33 -14.39 -4.57 10.92
CA ASP A 33 -15.19 -5.77 10.69
C ASP A 33 -14.47 -6.79 9.77
N PRO A 34 -14.97 -8.03 9.62
CA PRO A 34 -14.34 -9.03 8.77
C PRO A 34 -14.17 -8.63 7.29
N VAL A 35 -15.08 -7.81 6.74
CA VAL A 35 -15.00 -7.33 5.35
C VAL A 35 -13.83 -6.37 5.21
N GLN A 36 -13.63 -5.50 6.19
CA GLN A 36 -12.52 -4.56 6.23
C GLN A 36 -11.18 -5.28 6.37
N VAL A 37 -11.11 -6.30 7.22
CA VAL A 37 -9.94 -7.18 7.36
C VAL A 37 -9.62 -7.85 6.03
N ALA A 38 -10.61 -8.49 5.39
CA ALA A 38 -10.43 -9.14 4.10
C ALA A 38 -9.97 -8.14 3.01
N GLY A 39 -10.57 -6.94 2.98
CA GLY A 39 -10.19 -5.87 2.07
C GLY A 39 -8.74 -5.43 2.23
N SER A 40 -8.27 -5.26 3.47
CA SER A 40 -6.86 -4.91 3.72
C SER A 40 -5.89 -6.02 3.37
N LEU A 41 -6.23 -7.28 3.65
CA LEU A 41 -5.43 -8.44 3.23
C LEU A 41 -5.34 -8.53 1.70
N ALA A 42 -6.47 -8.35 1.00
CA ALA A 42 -6.52 -8.35 -0.45
C ALA A 42 -5.71 -7.19 -1.05
N TYR A 43 -5.77 -6.00 -0.45
CA TYR A 43 -4.95 -4.86 -0.86
C TYR A 43 -3.44 -5.14 -0.72
N MET A 44 -3.02 -5.75 0.39
CA MET A 44 -1.62 -6.16 0.57
C MET A 44 -1.20 -7.22 -0.45
N ALA A 45 -2.06 -8.21 -0.70
CA ALA A 45 -1.82 -9.24 -1.70
C ALA A 45 -1.72 -8.65 -3.12
N MET A 46 -2.55 -7.65 -3.46
CA MET A 46 -2.49 -6.92 -4.73
C MET A 46 -1.13 -6.25 -4.92
N TRP A 47 -0.64 -5.51 -3.92
CA TRP A 47 0.68 -4.87 -3.99
C TRP A 47 1.82 -5.88 -4.10
N PHE A 48 1.79 -6.96 -3.31
CA PHE A 48 2.77 -8.04 -3.38
C PHE A 48 2.80 -8.69 -4.76
N THR A 49 1.65 -9.06 -5.30
CA THR A 49 1.52 -9.74 -6.61
C THR A 49 1.89 -8.82 -7.76
N ALA A 50 1.52 -7.54 -7.71
CA ALA A 50 1.94 -6.55 -8.69
C ALA A 50 3.46 -6.38 -8.68
N ALA A 51 4.08 -6.26 -7.50
CA ALA A 51 5.53 -6.15 -7.37
C ALA A 51 6.24 -7.40 -7.90
N LEU A 52 5.73 -8.59 -7.58
CA LEU A 52 6.21 -9.87 -8.12
C LEU A 52 6.15 -9.90 -9.65
N TYR A 53 5.01 -9.49 -10.23
CA TYR A 53 4.82 -9.43 -11.68
C TYR A 53 5.84 -8.50 -12.35
N PHE A 54 6.05 -7.30 -11.81
CA PHE A 54 7.03 -6.37 -12.36
C PHE A 54 8.46 -6.88 -12.23
N GLY A 55 8.79 -7.57 -11.13
CA GLY A 55 10.08 -8.23 -10.94
C GLY A 55 10.33 -9.33 -11.98
N LEU A 56 9.34 -10.20 -12.21
CA LEU A 56 9.42 -11.27 -13.21
C LEU A 56 9.68 -10.73 -14.63
N ARG A 57 9.13 -9.56 -14.94
CA ARG A 57 9.27 -8.89 -16.24
C ARG A 57 10.52 -8.02 -16.36
N GLY A 58 11.37 -7.93 -15.33
CA GLY A 58 12.55 -7.07 -15.32
C GLY A 58 12.22 -5.57 -15.41
N ILE A 59 10.99 -5.18 -15.08
CA ILE A 59 10.55 -3.78 -15.16
C ILE A 59 11.10 -3.04 -13.94
N ARG A 60 11.68 -1.85 -14.15
CA ARG A 60 12.17 -0.97 -13.08
C ARG A 60 11.00 -0.38 -12.27
N PHE A 61 10.50 -1.15 -11.31
CA PHE A 61 9.35 -0.80 -10.47
C PHE A 61 9.77 -0.27 -9.09
N LEU A 62 10.89 -0.74 -8.55
CA LEU A 62 11.32 -0.43 -7.19
C LEU A 62 11.46 1.08 -6.93
N ARG A 63 12.04 1.84 -7.88
CA ARG A 63 12.16 3.31 -7.74
C ARG A 63 10.79 3.99 -7.59
N GLY A 64 9.81 3.59 -8.40
CA GLY A 64 8.46 4.15 -8.33
C GLY A 64 7.76 3.75 -7.05
N LEU A 65 7.91 2.50 -6.64
CA LEU A 65 7.40 1.98 -5.37
C LEU A 65 7.97 2.75 -4.16
N THR A 66 9.28 2.95 -4.11
CA THR A 66 9.95 3.72 -3.03
C THR A 66 9.50 5.17 -3.01
N ILE A 67 9.35 5.82 -4.16
CA ILE A 67 8.84 7.20 -4.23
C ILE A 67 7.40 7.25 -3.73
N TYR A 68 6.54 6.33 -4.17
CA TYR A 68 5.13 6.31 -3.77
C TYR A 68 4.95 6.15 -2.26
N TRP A 69 5.55 5.10 -1.67
CA TRP A 69 5.43 4.84 -0.24
C TRP A 69 6.22 5.85 0.60
N GLY A 70 7.38 6.31 0.11
CA GLY A 70 8.18 7.35 0.75
C GLY A 70 7.44 8.69 0.82
N LEU A 71 6.78 9.11 -0.26
CA LEU A 71 5.92 10.30 -0.26
C LEU A 71 4.76 10.12 0.71
N GLY A 72 4.12 8.94 0.76
CA GLY A 72 3.08 8.66 1.75
C GLY A 72 3.56 8.86 3.18
N GLY A 73 4.75 8.34 3.51
CA GLY A 73 5.35 8.50 4.84
C GLY A 73 5.70 9.96 5.15
N LEU A 74 6.36 10.66 4.23
CA LEU A 74 6.73 12.06 4.40
C LEU A 74 5.52 12.96 4.54
N LEU A 75 4.49 12.76 3.71
CA LEU A 75 3.23 13.51 3.79
C LEU A 75 2.51 13.23 5.11
N THR A 76 2.50 11.98 5.58
CA THR A 76 1.94 11.62 6.88
C THR A 76 2.65 12.37 8.03
N ILE A 77 3.98 12.41 8.01
CA ILE A 77 4.77 13.14 9.01
C ILE A 77 4.49 14.64 8.92
N ALA A 78 4.46 15.22 7.72
CA ALA A 78 4.17 16.63 7.51
C ALA A 78 2.76 17.00 8.00
N ALA A 79 1.76 16.17 7.72
CA ALA A 79 0.38 16.36 8.19
C ALA A 79 0.28 16.26 9.71
N PHE A 80 1.02 15.34 10.34
CA PHE A 80 1.10 15.22 11.79
C PHE A 80 1.71 16.46 12.45
N ILE A 81 2.81 17.00 11.89
CA ILE A 81 3.47 18.20 12.41
C ILE A 81 2.60 19.45 12.21
N ALA A 82 1.92 19.55 11.06
CA ALA A 82 1.09 20.71 10.73
C ALA A 82 -0.23 20.75 11.52
N ASP A 83 -0.63 19.66 12.16
CA ASP A 83 -1.92 19.48 12.86
C ASP A 83 -3.15 19.92 12.03
N LYS A 84 -3.07 19.74 10.70
CA LYS A 84 -4.12 20.13 9.76
C LYS A 84 -4.85 18.92 9.22
N LEU A 85 -6.04 18.67 9.76
CA LEU A 85 -6.91 17.58 9.34
C LEU A 85 -7.18 17.56 7.82
N ALA A 86 -7.38 18.74 7.21
CA ALA A 86 -7.63 18.86 5.77
C ALA A 86 -6.48 18.34 4.90
N ILE A 87 -5.24 18.44 5.37
CA ILE A 87 -4.06 17.91 4.67
C ILE A 87 -3.93 16.41 4.93
N ALA A 88 -4.23 15.98 6.15
CA ALA A 88 -4.14 14.58 6.56
C ALA A 88 -5.17 13.69 5.86
N LEU A 89 -6.36 14.20 5.56
CA LEU A 89 -7.49 13.40 5.10
C LEU A 89 -7.26 12.69 3.74
N PRO A 90 -6.75 13.35 2.69
CA PRO A 90 -6.38 12.68 1.45
C PRO A 90 -5.26 11.65 1.63
N ILE A 91 -4.29 11.94 2.48
CA ILE A 91 -3.17 11.03 2.76
C ILE A 91 -3.70 9.78 3.44
N TYR A 92 -4.54 9.94 4.46
CA TYR A 92 -5.16 8.83 5.17
C TYR A 92 -6.07 8.03 4.25
N PHE A 93 -6.81 8.68 3.34
CA PHE A 93 -7.62 7.95 2.36
C PHE A 93 -6.78 7.04 1.46
N ILE A 94 -5.64 7.54 0.97
CA ILE A 94 -4.79 6.83 0.02
C ILE A 94 -3.98 5.72 0.72
N PHE A 95 -3.39 6.00 1.88
CA PHE A 95 -2.41 5.12 2.50
C PHE A 95 -2.96 4.34 3.70
N ALA A 96 -3.80 4.95 4.54
CA ALA A 96 -4.29 4.33 5.77
C ALA A 96 -5.61 3.59 5.59
N GLY A 97 -6.51 4.19 4.80
CA GLY A 97 -7.82 3.68 4.44
C GLY A 97 -7.75 2.23 4.01
N PRO A 98 -7.07 1.87 2.91
CA PRO A 98 -7.07 0.49 2.42
C PRO A 98 -6.44 -0.50 3.41
N LEU A 99 -5.67 -0.03 4.39
CA LEU A 99 -5.01 -0.84 5.41
C LEU A 99 -5.78 -0.97 6.71
N TYR A 100 -6.91 -0.29 6.88
CA TYR A 100 -7.59 -0.19 8.18
C TYR A 100 -7.86 -1.54 8.86
N GLY A 101 -8.21 -2.57 8.09
CA GLY A 101 -8.45 -3.91 8.59
C GLY A 101 -7.28 -4.53 9.35
N ILE A 102 -6.04 -4.20 9.01
CA ILE A 102 -4.86 -4.75 9.71
C ILE A 102 -4.72 -4.24 11.14
N ARG A 103 -5.43 -3.15 11.49
CA ARG A 103 -5.43 -2.58 12.83
C ARG A 103 -5.79 -3.60 13.90
N ILE A 104 -6.65 -4.58 13.58
CA ILE A 104 -7.04 -5.65 14.49
C ILE A 104 -5.84 -6.48 14.99
N PHE A 105 -4.81 -6.65 14.16
CA PHE A 105 -3.60 -7.40 14.49
C PHE A 105 -2.55 -6.54 15.18
N LEU A 106 -2.54 -5.24 14.90
CA LEU A 106 -1.53 -4.31 15.42
C LEU A 106 -1.90 -3.71 16.78
N ASN A 107 -3.19 -3.73 17.15
CA ASN A 107 -3.71 -3.14 18.39
C ASN A 107 -3.24 -1.67 18.62
N VAL A 108 -3.22 -0.88 17.55
CA VAL A 108 -2.89 0.56 17.58
C VAL A 108 -4.11 1.41 17.26
N ARG A 109 -4.07 2.70 17.62
CA ARG A 109 -5.12 3.67 17.25
C ARG A 109 -4.97 4.06 15.77
N PRO A 110 -6.05 4.45 15.07
CA PRO A 110 -5.98 4.92 13.68
C PRO A 110 -5.46 6.36 13.60
N ASP A 111 -4.20 6.53 13.96
CA ASP A 111 -3.47 7.79 13.95
C ASP A 111 -2.28 7.71 12.97
N ALA A 112 -1.46 8.76 12.93
CA ALA A 112 -0.28 8.82 12.07
C ALA A 112 0.68 7.63 12.29
N LYS A 113 0.80 7.10 13.51
CA LYS A 113 1.64 5.94 13.80
C LYS A 113 1.12 4.69 13.10
N PHE A 114 -0.20 4.47 13.11
CA PHE A 114 -0.80 3.36 12.36
C PHE A 114 -0.52 3.48 10.86
N VAL A 115 -0.66 4.68 10.28
CA VAL A 115 -0.39 4.89 8.85
C VAL A 115 1.05 4.55 8.51
N LEU A 116 2.01 5.01 9.31
CA LEU A 116 3.44 4.73 9.10
C LEU A 116 3.77 3.23 9.20
N ILE A 117 3.19 2.53 10.19
CA ILE A 117 3.36 1.08 10.33
C ILE A 117 2.75 0.37 9.11
N GLY A 118 1.55 0.76 8.69
CA GLY A 118 0.88 0.21 7.52
C GLY A 118 1.71 0.38 6.25
N ILE A 119 2.20 1.59 5.99
CA ILE A 119 3.12 1.89 4.87
C ILE A 119 4.34 0.96 4.92
N ALA A 120 4.98 0.82 6.09
CA ALA A 120 6.15 -0.04 6.24
C ALA A 120 5.86 -1.52 5.94
N ILE A 121 4.70 -2.03 6.37
CA ILE A 121 4.27 -3.41 6.11
C ILE A 121 4.08 -3.64 4.61
N VAL A 122 3.28 -2.79 3.94
CA VAL A 122 2.98 -2.98 2.50
C VAL A 122 4.22 -2.76 1.65
N TYR A 123 5.03 -1.76 1.99
CA TYR A 123 6.28 -1.49 1.29
C TYR A 123 7.24 -2.68 1.39
N THR A 124 7.42 -3.23 2.60
CA THR A 124 8.26 -4.42 2.82
C THR A 124 7.74 -5.61 2.04
N ALA A 125 6.43 -5.90 2.11
CA ALA A 125 5.81 -6.98 1.35
C ALA A 125 6.02 -6.80 -0.17
N SER A 126 5.85 -5.57 -0.68
CA SER A 126 6.08 -5.24 -2.09
C SER A 126 7.54 -5.44 -2.49
N CYS A 127 8.49 -5.02 -1.65
CA CYS A 127 9.93 -5.23 -1.89
C CYS A 127 10.26 -6.73 -1.96
N ILE A 128 9.74 -7.54 -1.02
CA ILE A 128 9.93 -9.00 -1.03
C ILE A 128 9.36 -9.60 -2.32
N GLY A 129 8.14 -9.23 -2.70
CA GLY A 129 7.52 -9.68 -3.95
C GLY A 129 8.38 -9.36 -5.17
N TYR A 130 8.86 -8.11 -5.27
CA TYR A 130 9.72 -7.67 -6.37
C TYR A 130 11.05 -8.45 -6.44
N LEU A 131 11.72 -8.64 -5.29
CA LEU A 131 12.98 -9.37 -5.22
C LEU A 131 12.82 -10.85 -5.63
N ILE A 132 11.76 -11.51 -5.16
CA ILE A 132 11.41 -12.87 -5.60
C ILE A 132 11.20 -12.90 -7.11
N GLY A 133 10.53 -11.89 -7.67
CA GLY A 133 10.29 -11.78 -9.11
C GLY A 133 11.57 -11.66 -9.91
N ILE A 134 12.50 -10.80 -9.48
CA ILE A 134 13.81 -10.64 -10.12
C ILE A 134 14.59 -11.96 -10.09
N GLU A 135 14.69 -12.59 -8.92
CA GLU A 135 15.45 -13.83 -8.75
C GLU A 135 14.92 -14.94 -9.66
N ARG A 136 13.59 -15.09 -9.76
CA ARG A 136 12.99 -16.03 -10.71
C ARG A 136 13.23 -15.65 -12.17
N SER A 137 13.17 -14.36 -12.51
CA SER A 137 13.43 -13.89 -13.88
C SER A 137 14.85 -14.22 -14.33
N ARG A 138 15.85 -14.05 -13.45
CA ARG A 138 17.25 -14.40 -13.74
C ARG A 138 17.43 -15.88 -14.05
N ARG A 139 16.84 -16.75 -13.22
CA ARG A 139 16.88 -18.21 -13.42
C ARG A 139 16.25 -18.66 -14.73
N ILE A 140 15.15 -18.03 -15.15
CA ILE A 140 14.46 -18.37 -16.41
C ILE A 140 15.29 -17.94 -17.63
N ASN A 141 15.95 -16.77 -17.54
CA ASN A 141 16.69 -16.19 -18.66
C ASN A 141 18.17 -16.61 -18.71
N GLY A 142 18.63 -17.46 -17.79
CA GLY A 142 19.99 -18.01 -17.79
C GLY A 142 21.10 -16.97 -17.57
N CYS A 143 20.79 -15.86 -16.88
CA CYS A 143 21.77 -14.85 -16.44
C CYS A 143 22.17 -15.04 -14.98
#